data_AF-A0A6C0I952-F1
#
_entry.id   AF-A0A6C0I952-F1
#
_cell.length_a   1.000
_cell.length_b   1.000
_cell.length_c   1.000
_cell.angle_alpha   90.00
_cell.angle_beta   90.00
_cell.angle_gamma   90.00
#
_symmetry.space_group_name_H-M   'P 1'
#
loop_
_entity.id
_entity.type
_entity.pdbx_description
1 polymer ?
#
loop_
_entity_poly.entity_id
_entity_poly.type
_entity_poly.pdbx_seq_one_letter_code
_entity_poly.pdbx_strand_id
1 'polypeptide(L)'
;MSDFDTNIDNYTIPEMLTILDLDDPTEKDVIDATNKFISQFNKSGNADMSNFFQDMQKQLLLYMNNEDENNKQTNEWYKNEALEQDNKVQKDKVTDRRQKIDVYDNEHVPMNREQLGISNNFQVPVSQDTLNPNLKNVTSRFINLDSQFRQATGGVDSAATDYTLDLSDPLTDALSMRLYSIQIPFTWYVIDTIYGNTCFWIVIPYNNKNYEIKVSLTPGNYTYNDFITEFAIAIGNAGITNPGGGAVPLININQNNAKATINLNGWQYTDPVTSAIIPINGISETTTVFDPALNPYFLFFDYNGRLNCLTNGAGCSAQNLVFDGTLGWLMGFRLPIVPIYTSPGNTGTAVVNLQGPKYFIIVLDDYNQNHINNGLISITELSTKLSIPSYYNTSQPSICVANISNPFSNLSNTDALALGVNPTSDKLNSGYGQRQIVLPSAPRTLTQAQLYTINEIIKNREKNTSFRAKAPTNSDTFAIIPIKRGSMKTGDIYTDFSGSIQENTRIYFGPVNIDRMRVKLVDDRGYTVNLNGAEWCFTIIAECLYQY
;
A
#
# COMPACT_ATOMS: atom_id res chain seq x y z
N MET A 1 29.91 103.68 18.32
CA MET A 1 29.27 102.66 19.18
C MET A 1 28.30 101.94 18.27
N SER A 2 28.62 100.70 17.90
CA SER A 2 27.71 99.83 17.16
C SER A 2 26.58 99.44 18.11
N ASP A 3 25.34 99.72 17.73
CA ASP A 3 24.18 99.18 18.46
C ASP A 3 24.25 97.66 18.44
N PHE A 4 24.06 97.06 19.62
CA PHE A 4 23.98 95.62 19.77
C PHE A 4 22.65 95.12 19.19
N ASP A 5 22.70 94.15 18.28
CA ASP A 5 21.50 93.60 17.66
C ASP A 5 20.76 92.69 18.64
N THR A 6 19.53 93.04 19.01
CA THR A 6 18.70 92.28 19.95
C THR A 6 17.74 91.31 19.27
N ASN A 7 17.81 91.15 17.93
CA ASN A 7 17.01 90.16 17.23
C ASN A 7 17.69 88.79 17.24
N ILE A 8 17.08 87.82 17.93
CA ILE A 8 17.65 86.46 18.07
C ILE A 8 17.77 85.70 16.75
N ASP A 9 16.89 85.99 15.78
CA ASP A 9 16.85 85.33 14.48
C ASP A 9 18.10 85.61 13.63
N ASN A 10 18.87 86.64 13.99
CA ASN A 10 20.12 87.00 13.32
C ASN A 10 21.34 86.24 13.86
N TYR A 11 21.17 85.40 14.88
CA TYR A 11 22.25 84.62 15.49
C TYR A 11 22.09 83.12 15.20
N THR A 12 23.21 82.45 14.93
CA THR A 12 23.27 80.99 14.79
C THR A 12 23.48 80.32 16.15
N ILE A 13 23.14 79.02 16.26
CA ILE A 13 23.31 78.25 17.52
C ILE A 13 24.77 78.31 18.05
N PRO A 14 25.83 78.13 17.23
CA PRO A 14 27.20 78.29 17.71
C PRO A 14 27.51 79.71 18.20
N GLU A 15 26.97 80.75 17.55
CA GLU A 15 27.16 82.13 17.98
C GLU A 15 26.48 82.41 19.32
N MET A 16 25.26 81.90 19.54
CA MET A 16 24.58 81.98 20.84
C MET A 16 25.38 81.31 21.96
N LEU A 17 25.97 80.14 21.66
CA LEU A 17 26.85 79.43 22.60
C LEU A 17 28.12 80.22 22.92
N THR A 18 28.74 80.86 21.91
CA THR A 18 29.90 81.73 22.16
C THR A 18 29.56 82.99 22.95
N ILE A 19 28.36 83.56 22.78
CA ILE A 19 27.88 84.71 23.57
C ILE A 19 27.72 84.34 25.04
N LEU A 20 27.32 83.10 25.32
CA LEU A 20 27.17 82.55 26.67
C LEU A 20 28.47 81.92 27.23
N ASP A 21 29.53 81.84 26.42
CA ASP A 21 30.81 81.20 26.75
C ASP A 21 30.65 79.71 27.13
N LEU A 22 29.92 78.96 26.29
CA LEU A 22 29.61 77.54 26.48
C LEU A 22 30.06 76.71 25.26
N ASP A 23 30.79 75.61 25.47
CA ASP A 23 31.27 74.73 24.38
C ASP A 23 30.36 73.51 24.13
N ASP A 24 29.96 72.79 25.19
CA ASP A 24 29.09 71.61 25.13
C ASP A 24 28.16 71.60 26.37
N PRO A 25 27.17 72.51 26.43
CA PRO A 25 26.40 72.71 27.65
C PRO A 25 25.31 71.66 27.82
N THR A 26 24.99 71.31 29.06
CA THR A 26 23.74 70.62 29.39
C THR A 26 22.57 71.61 29.39
N GLU A 27 21.30 71.12 29.34
CA GLU A 27 20.12 72.00 29.44
C GLU A 27 20.18 72.91 30.68
N LYS A 28 20.73 72.38 31.77
CA LYS A 28 20.92 73.11 33.02
C LYS A 28 21.92 74.26 32.87
N ASP A 29 23.03 74.04 32.15
CA ASP A 29 24.08 75.03 31.96
C ASP A 29 23.58 76.22 31.12
N VAL A 30 22.78 75.94 30.08
CA VAL A 30 22.13 76.99 29.26
C VAL A 30 21.18 77.83 30.11
N ILE A 31 20.35 77.20 30.93
CA ILE A 31 19.40 77.89 31.81
C ILE A 31 20.13 78.76 32.83
N ASP A 32 21.19 78.24 33.47
CA ASP A 32 21.92 78.95 34.50
C ASP A 32 22.69 80.16 33.92
N ALA A 33 23.32 80.00 32.75
CA ALA A 33 24.04 81.07 32.06
C ALA A 33 23.11 82.20 31.59
N THR A 34 21.99 81.85 30.93
CA THR A 34 21.02 82.84 30.44
C THR A 34 20.30 83.56 31.60
N ASN A 35 19.90 82.85 32.65
CA ASN A 35 19.25 83.44 33.81
C ASN A 35 20.14 84.45 34.55
N LYS A 36 21.45 84.23 34.57
CA LYS A 36 22.41 85.18 35.11
C LYS A 36 22.31 86.53 34.38
N PHE A 37 22.35 86.53 33.05
CA PHE A 37 22.23 87.74 32.24
C PHE A 37 20.84 88.36 32.32
N ILE A 38 19.77 87.56 32.26
CA ILE A 38 18.38 88.02 32.41
C ILE A 38 18.21 88.76 33.76
N SER A 39 18.72 88.20 34.85
CA SER A 39 18.62 88.83 36.18
C SER A 39 19.42 90.14 36.28
N GLN A 40 20.56 90.22 35.58
CA GLN A 40 21.39 91.42 35.52
C GLN A 40 20.69 92.53 34.74
N PHE A 41 20.15 92.23 33.55
CA PHE A 41 19.52 93.22 32.68
C PHE A 41 18.16 93.72 33.22
N ASN A 42 17.42 92.85 33.91
CA ASN A 42 16.20 93.25 34.64
C ASN A 42 16.48 94.24 35.78
N LYS A 43 17.59 94.08 36.52
CA LYS A 43 17.98 95.04 37.56
C LYS A 43 18.40 96.40 37.01
N SER A 44 18.94 96.43 35.79
CA SER A 44 19.30 97.67 35.09
C SER A 44 18.16 98.31 34.29
N GLY A 45 16.96 97.71 34.27
CA GLY A 45 15.78 98.23 33.56
C GLY A 45 15.85 98.14 32.03
N ASN A 46 16.72 97.29 31.48
CA ASN A 46 16.85 97.09 30.02
C ASN A 46 16.04 95.86 29.59
N ALA A 47 14.80 96.10 29.14
CA ALA A 47 13.86 95.04 28.76
C ALA A 47 14.27 94.33 27.46
N ASP A 48 14.82 95.05 26.48
CA ASP A 48 15.18 94.48 25.18
C ASP A 48 16.27 93.42 25.30
N MET A 49 17.28 93.69 26.13
CA MET A 49 18.35 92.74 26.37
C MET A 49 17.89 91.54 27.23
N SER A 50 16.98 91.77 28.19
CA SER A 50 16.39 90.66 28.96
C SER A 50 15.59 89.72 28.06
N ASN A 51 14.81 90.26 27.12
CA ASN A 51 14.02 89.47 26.18
C ASN A 51 14.93 88.71 25.22
N PHE A 52 16.00 89.34 24.71
CA PHE A 52 16.99 88.67 23.87
C PHE A 52 17.59 87.41 24.51
N PHE A 53 17.98 87.46 25.79
CA PHE A 53 18.50 86.27 26.50
C PHE A 53 17.41 85.24 26.83
N GLN A 54 16.13 85.65 26.97
CA GLN A 54 15.02 84.71 27.11
C GLN A 54 14.74 83.97 25.80
N ASP A 55 14.77 84.67 24.67
CA ASP A 55 14.58 84.08 23.35
C ASP A 55 15.75 83.16 22.99
N MET A 56 16.98 83.56 23.32
CA MET A 56 18.18 82.72 23.20
C MET A 56 18.07 81.42 24.00
N GLN A 57 17.62 81.49 25.26
CA GLN A 57 17.38 80.32 26.09
C GLN A 57 16.39 79.36 25.42
N LYS A 58 15.27 79.90 24.92
CA LYS A 58 14.21 79.11 24.28
C LYS A 58 14.71 78.40 23.02
N GLN A 59 15.50 79.09 22.19
CA GLN A 59 16.00 78.56 20.93
C GLN A 59 17.06 77.48 21.14
N LEU A 60 17.97 77.67 22.11
CA LEU A 60 18.96 76.65 22.49
C LEU A 60 18.32 75.39 23.08
N LEU A 61 17.34 75.53 23.98
CA LEU A 61 16.62 74.37 24.55
C LEU A 61 15.82 73.60 23.49
N LEU A 62 15.26 74.29 22.49
CA LEU A 62 14.53 73.66 21.39
C LEU A 62 15.48 72.91 20.44
N TYR A 63 16.69 73.43 20.22
CA TYR A 63 17.74 72.72 19.47
C TYR A 63 18.14 71.42 20.18
N MET A 64 18.41 71.48 21.49
CA MET A 64 18.85 70.32 22.28
C MET A 64 17.79 69.20 22.33
N ASN A 65 16.50 69.55 22.46
CA ASN A 65 15.42 68.56 22.44
C ASN A 65 15.27 67.84 21.08
N ASN A 66 15.61 68.49 19.97
CA ASN A 66 15.54 67.88 18.63
C ASN A 66 16.72 66.96 18.32
N GLU A 67 17.88 67.12 18.99
CA GLU A 67 19.01 66.19 18.87
C GLU A 67 18.72 64.83 19.54
N ASP A 68 17.98 64.83 20.65
CA ASP A 68 17.62 63.61 21.39
C ASP A 68 16.63 62.69 20.64
N GLU A 69 15.76 63.23 19.77
CA GLU A 69 14.85 62.43 18.95
C GLU A 69 15.57 61.74 17.77
N ASN A 70 16.50 62.43 17.11
CA ASN A 70 17.24 61.87 15.97
C ASN A 70 18.25 60.78 16.38
N ASN A 71 18.80 60.86 17.60
CA ASN A 71 19.75 59.86 18.11
C ASN A 71 19.08 58.54 18.52
N LYS A 72 17.79 58.57 18.93
CA LYS A 72 17.02 57.35 19.24
C LYS A 72 16.73 56.52 17.99
N GLN A 73 16.29 57.18 16.92
CA GLN A 73 15.97 56.51 15.66
C GLN A 73 17.19 55.81 15.05
N THR A 74 18.35 56.47 15.06
CA THR A 74 19.60 55.93 14.51
C THR A 74 20.11 54.72 15.31
N ASN A 75 20.00 54.76 16.64
CA ASN A 75 20.39 53.65 17.51
C ASN A 75 19.45 52.44 17.41
N GLU A 76 18.14 52.66 17.23
CA GLU A 76 17.19 51.58 16.98
C GLU A 76 17.44 50.92 15.62
N TRP A 77 17.77 51.71 14.60
CA TRP A 77 18.12 51.19 13.27
C TRP A 77 19.42 50.36 13.30
N TYR A 78 20.42 50.81 14.05
CA TYR A 78 21.67 50.07 14.23
C TYR A 78 21.50 48.78 15.05
N LYS A 79 20.52 48.72 15.95
CA LYS A 79 20.23 47.51 16.76
C LYS A 79 19.35 46.49 16.03
N ASN A 80 18.34 46.94 15.27
CA ASN A 80 17.27 46.07 14.78
C ASN A 80 17.23 45.93 13.25
N GLU A 81 18.07 46.63 12.48
CA GLU A 81 18.08 46.70 10.99
C GLU A 81 16.76 47.16 10.33
N ALA A 82 15.65 47.17 11.06
CA ALA A 82 14.35 47.69 10.71
C ALA A 82 13.69 48.34 11.94
N LEU A 83 12.78 49.29 11.70
CA LEU A 83 12.01 49.93 12.75
C LEU A 83 11.05 48.92 13.40
N GLU A 84 10.89 49.00 14.72
CA GLU A 84 9.94 48.17 15.43
C GLU A 84 8.51 48.49 14.99
N GLN A 85 7.68 47.46 14.80
CA GLN A 85 6.27 47.68 14.45
C GLN A 85 5.47 48.17 15.67
N ASP A 86 4.59 49.15 15.45
CA ASP A 86 3.74 49.75 16.49
C ASP A 86 2.79 48.75 17.18
N ASN A 87 2.44 47.66 16.50
CA ASN A 87 1.51 46.66 17.03
C ASN A 87 2.23 45.67 17.97
N LYS A 88 1.97 45.79 19.29
CA LYS A 88 2.52 44.91 20.34
C LYS A 88 2.39 43.42 20.04
N VAL A 89 1.24 42.96 19.51
CA VAL A 89 1.00 41.52 19.21
C VAL A 89 1.87 41.02 18.06
N GLN A 90 2.30 41.93 17.19
CA GLN A 90 3.13 41.65 16.02
C GLN A 90 4.62 41.79 16.34
N LYS A 91 4.97 42.70 17.24
CA LYS A 91 6.31 42.86 17.84
C LYS A 91 6.74 41.64 18.67
N ASP A 92 5.80 41.01 19.39
CA ASP A 92 6.08 39.81 20.19
C ASP A 92 6.27 38.52 19.36
N LYS A 93 6.07 38.57 18.04
CA LYS A 93 6.40 37.47 17.12
C LYS A 93 7.86 37.60 16.70
N VAL A 94 8.61 36.49 16.69
CA VAL A 94 10.02 36.42 16.30
C VAL A 94 10.21 36.87 14.84
N THR A 95 10.28 38.17 14.62
CA THR A 95 10.62 38.81 13.34
C THR A 95 12.08 39.30 13.35
N ASP A 96 12.76 39.20 14.48
CA ASP A 96 14.16 39.57 14.64
C ASP A 96 15.08 38.60 13.89
N ARG A 97 15.89 39.16 12.99
CA ARG A 97 16.75 38.43 12.04
C ARG A 97 18.22 38.38 12.48
N ARG A 98 18.60 38.98 13.61
CA ARG A 98 20.02 39.03 13.99
C ARG A 98 20.53 37.74 14.62
N GLN A 99 21.54 37.16 13.97
CA GLN A 99 22.45 36.11 14.48
C GLN A 99 21.78 34.86 15.09
N LYS A 100 20.69 34.38 14.49
CA LYS A 100 19.99 33.15 14.87
C LYS A 100 20.50 31.92 14.09
N ILE A 101 21.82 31.74 14.06
CA ILE A 101 22.48 30.60 13.42
C ILE A 101 23.16 29.81 14.53
N ASP A 102 22.69 28.59 14.79
CA ASP A 102 23.31 27.68 15.74
C ASP A 102 24.30 26.79 14.98
N VAL A 103 25.58 26.84 15.36
CA VAL A 103 26.65 26.02 14.74
C VAL A 103 26.96 24.89 15.70
N TYR A 104 26.55 23.68 15.33
CA TYR A 104 26.91 22.49 16.10
C TYR A 104 28.32 22.05 15.74
N ASP A 105 29.15 21.82 16.77
CA ASP A 105 30.55 21.44 16.65
C ASP A 105 30.67 19.99 16.15
N ASN A 106 30.63 19.79 14.83
CA ASN A 106 30.82 18.49 14.19
C ASN A 106 31.51 18.68 12.82
N GLU A 107 32.32 17.70 12.37
CA GLU A 107 33.19 17.80 11.16
C GLU A 107 32.43 18.01 9.83
N HIS A 108 31.11 17.93 9.87
CA HIS A 108 30.22 18.42 8.81
C HIS A 108 29.35 19.51 9.41
N VAL A 109 29.33 20.70 8.80
CA VAL A 109 28.64 21.89 9.31
C VAL A 109 27.30 22.09 8.60
N PRO A 110 26.21 21.39 8.94
CA PRO A 110 24.89 21.77 8.48
C PRO A 110 24.44 23.00 9.26
N MET A 111 24.35 24.13 8.56
CA MET A 111 23.83 25.38 9.11
C MET A 111 22.30 25.27 9.19
N ASN A 112 21.72 25.26 10.39
CA ASN A 112 20.26 25.25 10.56
C ASN A 112 19.76 26.67 10.89
N ARG A 113 18.78 27.16 10.13
CA ARG A 113 18.13 28.45 10.38
C ARG A 113 16.87 28.20 11.20
N GLU A 114 16.65 28.97 12.28
CA GLU A 114 15.36 28.95 12.97
C GLU A 114 14.22 29.28 11.99
N GLN A 115 13.19 28.44 11.94
CA GLN A 115 12.00 28.69 11.13
C GLN A 115 11.10 29.71 11.84
N LEU A 116 10.57 30.68 11.08
CA LEU A 116 9.65 31.70 11.58
C LEU A 116 8.40 31.03 12.21
N GLY A 117 8.10 31.36 13.46
CA GLY A 117 6.90 30.90 14.18
C GLY A 117 5.61 31.58 13.73
N ILE A 118 5.36 31.65 12.42
CA ILE A 118 4.10 32.15 11.86
C ILE A 118 3.16 30.97 11.71
N SER A 119 2.03 30.98 12.42
CA SER A 119 0.90 30.14 12.03
C SER A 119 0.39 30.67 10.68
N ASN A 120 0.58 29.91 9.60
CA ASN A 120 -0.04 30.18 8.31
C ASN A 120 -1.56 29.91 8.40
N ASN A 121 -2.30 30.80 9.08
CA ASN A 121 -3.75 30.81 9.03
C ASN A 121 -4.19 31.80 7.96
N PHE A 122 -4.34 31.31 6.73
CA PHE A 122 -5.09 32.02 5.71
C PHE A 122 -6.57 31.64 5.85
N GLN A 123 -7.43 32.59 6.19
CA GLN A 123 -8.87 32.35 6.11
C GLN A 123 -9.25 32.32 4.64
N VAL A 124 -9.52 31.12 4.12
CA VAL A 124 -10.11 30.96 2.79
C VAL A 124 -11.52 31.57 2.86
N PRO A 125 -11.86 32.56 2.01
CA PRO A 125 -13.21 33.11 2.00
C PRO A 125 -14.20 32.01 1.60
N VAL A 126 -15.15 31.70 2.48
CA VAL A 126 -16.21 30.71 2.28
C VAL A 126 -17.49 31.49 2.00
N SER A 127 -18.08 31.36 0.81
CA SER A 127 -19.32 32.07 0.47
C SER A 127 -20.53 31.24 0.91
N GLN A 128 -21.43 31.83 1.70
CA GLN A 128 -22.67 31.20 2.14
C GLN A 128 -23.76 31.48 1.10
N ASP A 129 -24.15 30.44 0.34
CA ASP A 129 -25.29 30.49 -0.58
C ASP A 129 -26.50 29.77 0.04
N THR A 130 -27.71 30.08 -0.45
CA THR A 130 -29.00 29.48 -0.06
C THR A 130 -29.03 27.95 -0.12
N LEU A 131 -28.20 27.33 -0.98
CA LEU A 131 -28.06 25.87 -1.07
C LEU A 131 -27.07 25.27 -0.06
N ASN A 132 -26.17 26.05 0.54
CA ASN A 132 -25.13 25.55 1.44
C ASN A 132 -25.17 26.24 2.82
N PRO A 133 -26.07 25.81 3.73
CA PRO A 133 -26.22 26.41 5.05
C PRO A 133 -25.08 26.12 6.03
N ASN A 134 -24.23 25.13 5.75
CA ASN A 134 -23.02 24.84 6.51
C ASN A 134 -21.82 25.43 5.74
N LEU A 135 -21.02 26.32 6.35
CA LEU A 135 -19.81 26.95 5.75
C LEU A 135 -18.73 25.92 5.34
N LYS A 136 -19.00 25.07 4.35
CA LYS A 136 -18.12 24.00 3.85
C LYS A 136 -17.99 24.14 2.35
N ASN A 137 -16.78 24.42 1.86
CA ASN A 137 -16.45 24.46 0.43
C ASN A 137 -16.27 23.03 -0.14
N VAL A 138 -17.15 22.08 0.17
CA VAL A 138 -17.00 20.70 -0.28
C VAL A 138 -18.34 20.20 -0.82
N THR A 139 -18.31 19.57 -1.98
CA THR A 139 -19.45 18.84 -2.55
C THR A 139 -19.18 17.35 -2.52
N SER A 140 -20.20 16.55 -2.23
CA SER A 140 -20.11 15.09 -2.24
C SER A 140 -20.76 14.53 -3.50
N ARG A 141 -20.08 13.62 -4.21
CA ARG A 141 -20.62 12.92 -5.38
C ARG A 141 -20.64 11.42 -5.16
N PHE A 142 -21.72 10.78 -5.58
CA PHE A 142 -21.83 9.32 -5.63
C PHE A 142 -21.33 8.81 -6.98
N ILE A 143 -20.45 7.82 -6.94
CA ILE A 143 -19.90 7.16 -8.11
C ILE A 143 -20.28 5.69 -8.01
N ASN A 144 -21.20 5.25 -8.87
CA ASN A 144 -21.61 3.85 -8.94
C ASN A 144 -20.80 3.15 -10.03
N LEU A 145 -20.00 2.16 -9.64
CA LEU A 145 -19.15 1.38 -10.53
C LEU A 145 -19.72 -0.04 -10.63
N ASP A 146 -20.18 -0.40 -11.82
CA ASP A 146 -20.73 -1.72 -12.13
C ASP A 146 -19.89 -2.36 -13.23
N SER A 147 -19.40 -3.58 -12.98
CA SER A 147 -18.52 -4.29 -13.91
C SER A 147 -19.24 -4.69 -15.20
N GLN A 148 -20.57 -4.73 -15.24
CA GLN A 148 -21.34 -5.00 -16.46
C GLN A 148 -21.06 -3.97 -17.56
N PHE A 149 -20.77 -2.72 -17.21
CA PHE A 149 -20.51 -1.63 -18.16
C PHE A 149 -19.02 -1.33 -18.35
N ARG A 150 -18.14 -2.28 -17.97
CA ARG A 150 -16.68 -2.14 -18.15
C ARG A 150 -16.30 -1.92 -19.62
N GLN A 151 -15.27 -1.11 -19.84
CA GLN A 151 -14.73 -0.90 -21.18
C GLN A 151 -14.00 -2.16 -21.66
N ALA A 152 -14.32 -2.62 -22.87
CA ALA A 152 -13.74 -3.83 -23.44
C ALA A 152 -12.24 -3.65 -23.68
N THR A 153 -11.43 -4.21 -22.78
CA THR A 153 -9.96 -4.21 -22.91
C THR A 153 -9.54 -5.52 -23.59
N GLY A 154 -9.86 -5.65 -24.89
CA GLY A 154 -9.37 -6.68 -25.82
C GLY A 154 -9.42 -8.15 -25.34
N GLY A 155 -10.46 -8.89 -25.74
CA GLY A 155 -10.56 -10.35 -25.54
C GLY A 155 -11.96 -10.77 -25.06
N VAL A 156 -12.31 -12.03 -25.28
CA VAL A 156 -13.57 -12.63 -24.77
C VAL A 156 -13.55 -12.85 -23.25
N ASP A 157 -12.38 -12.72 -22.62
CA ASP A 157 -12.12 -13.04 -21.20
C ASP A 157 -11.63 -11.82 -20.40
N SER A 158 -12.18 -10.62 -20.64
CA SER A 158 -11.90 -9.50 -19.72
C SER A 158 -12.47 -9.83 -18.34
N ALA A 159 -11.59 -10.02 -17.35
CA ALA A 159 -11.98 -10.37 -16.00
C ALA A 159 -12.86 -9.26 -15.41
N ALA A 160 -14.08 -9.61 -14.97
CA ALA A 160 -14.99 -8.66 -14.33
C ALA A 160 -14.38 -7.98 -13.09
N THR A 161 -13.34 -8.59 -12.52
CA THR A 161 -12.65 -8.17 -11.29
C THR A 161 -11.32 -7.46 -11.53
N ASP A 162 -10.90 -7.22 -12.77
CA ASP A 162 -9.71 -6.40 -13.10
C ASP A 162 -9.95 -5.65 -14.41
N TYR A 163 -10.36 -4.39 -14.31
CA TYR A 163 -10.72 -3.59 -15.47
C TYR A 163 -10.40 -2.11 -15.27
N THR A 164 -10.22 -1.41 -16.39
CA THR A 164 -10.12 0.05 -16.45
C THR A 164 -11.44 0.64 -16.86
N LEU A 165 -11.74 1.83 -16.35
CA LEU A 165 -12.95 2.57 -16.65
C LEU A 165 -12.66 4.07 -16.77
N ASP A 166 -13.43 4.74 -17.63
CA ASP A 166 -13.50 6.20 -17.70
C ASP A 166 -14.78 6.67 -17.01
N LEU A 167 -14.67 7.74 -16.22
CA LEU A 167 -15.82 8.35 -15.56
C LEU A 167 -16.67 9.12 -16.57
N SER A 168 -18.00 9.09 -16.39
CA SER A 168 -18.92 9.86 -17.23
C SER A 168 -18.79 11.37 -17.05
N ASP A 169 -18.42 11.78 -15.84
CA ASP A 169 -18.13 13.16 -15.47
C ASP A 169 -16.83 13.15 -14.65
N PRO A 170 -15.76 13.83 -15.11
CA PRO A 170 -14.50 13.86 -14.38
C PRO A 170 -14.67 14.46 -12.99
N LEU A 171 -13.99 13.89 -12.00
CA LEU A 171 -13.96 14.44 -10.65
C LEU A 171 -12.91 15.55 -10.63
N THR A 172 -13.36 16.79 -10.65
CA THR A 172 -12.49 17.95 -10.49
C THR A 172 -12.24 18.25 -9.02
N ASP A 173 -10.99 18.52 -8.65
CA ASP A 173 -10.58 18.89 -7.30
C ASP A 173 -11.02 17.91 -6.20
N ALA A 174 -10.88 16.60 -6.45
CA ALA A 174 -11.15 15.56 -5.46
C ALA A 174 -10.18 15.67 -4.27
N LEU A 175 -10.72 15.72 -3.05
CA LEU A 175 -10.00 15.81 -1.79
C LEU A 175 -9.94 14.46 -1.07
N SER A 176 -11.03 13.70 -1.13
CA SER A 176 -11.12 12.39 -0.50
C SER A 176 -12.07 11.46 -1.25
N MET A 177 -11.87 10.15 -1.09
CA MET A 177 -12.80 9.12 -1.56
C MET A 177 -12.98 8.03 -0.52
N ARG A 178 -14.18 7.47 -0.42
CA ARG A 178 -14.48 6.35 0.49
C ARG A 178 -15.49 5.39 -0.11
N LEU A 179 -15.40 4.13 0.31
CA LEU A 179 -16.34 3.09 -0.10
C LEU A 179 -17.68 3.30 0.62
N TYR A 180 -18.78 3.34 -0.12
CA TYR A 180 -20.13 3.50 0.43
C TYR A 180 -20.83 2.14 0.57
N SER A 181 -20.89 1.37 -0.51
CA SER A 181 -21.58 0.07 -0.58
C SER A 181 -20.87 -0.88 -1.54
N ILE A 182 -21.02 -2.18 -1.34
CA ILE A 182 -20.60 -3.18 -2.32
C ILE A 182 -21.60 -4.33 -2.43
N GLN A 183 -21.74 -4.86 -3.65
CA GLN A 183 -22.51 -6.05 -3.98
C GLN A 183 -21.63 -7.00 -4.82
N ILE A 184 -21.36 -8.19 -4.30
CA ILE A 184 -20.55 -9.21 -4.97
C ILE A 184 -21.37 -10.50 -5.06
N PRO A 185 -21.59 -11.08 -6.24
CA PRO A 185 -22.22 -12.39 -6.35
C PRO A 185 -21.32 -13.45 -5.71
N PHE A 186 -21.88 -14.31 -4.87
CA PHE A 186 -21.18 -15.42 -4.24
C PHE A 186 -20.97 -16.56 -5.25
N THR A 187 -20.09 -16.30 -6.20
CA THR A 187 -19.69 -17.22 -7.28
C THR A 187 -18.18 -17.48 -7.28
N TRP A 188 -17.45 -16.96 -6.31
CA TRP A 188 -16.05 -17.35 -6.09
C TRP A 188 -15.98 -18.71 -5.39
N TYR A 189 -15.07 -19.56 -5.86
CA TYR A 189 -14.94 -20.93 -5.36
C TYR A 189 -13.75 -21.10 -4.44
N VAL A 190 -13.89 -21.95 -3.43
CA VAL A 190 -12.75 -22.40 -2.61
C VAL A 190 -11.85 -23.34 -3.40
N ILE A 191 -12.48 -24.24 -4.15
CA ILE A 191 -11.82 -25.18 -5.06
C ILE A 191 -12.02 -24.63 -6.48
N ASP A 192 -10.96 -24.09 -7.09
CA ASP A 192 -11.00 -23.45 -8.40
C ASP A 192 -9.78 -23.87 -9.25
N THR A 193 -10.01 -24.01 -10.54
CA THR A 193 -8.99 -24.19 -11.57
C THR A 193 -7.92 -23.10 -11.54
N ILE A 194 -8.28 -21.85 -11.21
CA ILE A 194 -7.34 -20.71 -11.17
C ILE A 194 -6.32 -20.86 -10.04
N TYR A 195 -6.75 -21.34 -8.88
CA TYR A 195 -5.84 -21.64 -7.76
C TYR A 195 -5.06 -22.95 -7.97
N GLY A 196 -5.44 -23.77 -8.95
CA GLY A 196 -4.80 -25.06 -9.21
C GLY A 196 -5.05 -26.11 -8.13
N ASN A 197 -6.10 -25.94 -7.32
CA ASN A 197 -6.38 -26.77 -6.14
C ASN A 197 -7.55 -27.76 -6.37
N THR A 198 -7.84 -28.09 -7.62
CA THR A 198 -8.92 -29.00 -8.02
C THR A 198 -8.53 -30.46 -8.01
N CYS A 199 -7.25 -30.79 -7.84
CA CYS A 199 -6.79 -32.15 -7.99
C CYS A 199 -5.61 -32.50 -7.07
N PHE A 200 -5.35 -33.79 -6.95
CA PHE A 200 -4.15 -34.38 -6.35
C PHE A 200 -3.86 -35.71 -7.04
N TRP A 201 -2.73 -36.35 -6.72
CA TRP A 201 -2.37 -37.64 -7.29
C TRP A 201 -2.29 -38.72 -6.21
N ILE A 202 -2.61 -39.94 -6.62
CA ILE A 202 -2.29 -41.16 -5.88
C ILE A 202 -1.25 -41.90 -6.70
N VAL A 203 -0.10 -42.20 -6.10
CA VAL A 203 0.97 -42.93 -6.76
C VAL A 203 1.01 -44.35 -6.19
N ILE A 204 0.94 -45.34 -7.07
CA ILE A 204 1.01 -46.76 -6.71
C ILE A 204 2.20 -47.39 -7.44
N PRO A 205 3.31 -47.67 -6.75
CA PRO A 205 4.37 -48.51 -7.29
C PRO A 205 3.91 -49.96 -7.38
N TYR A 206 3.90 -50.53 -8.59
CA TYR A 206 3.51 -51.92 -8.83
C TYR A 206 4.27 -52.51 -10.02
N ASN A 207 4.90 -53.68 -9.83
CA ASN A 207 5.68 -54.38 -10.87
C ASN A 207 6.68 -53.47 -11.61
N ASN A 208 7.52 -52.73 -10.87
CA ASN A 208 8.52 -51.79 -11.40
C ASN A 208 7.97 -50.63 -12.25
N LYS A 209 6.67 -50.34 -12.14
CA LYS A 209 6.02 -49.19 -12.77
C LYS A 209 5.30 -48.36 -11.71
N ASN A 210 5.44 -47.04 -11.80
CA ASN A 210 4.64 -46.11 -11.00
C ASN A 210 3.37 -45.76 -11.76
N TYR A 211 2.24 -46.11 -11.17
CA TYR A 211 0.92 -45.67 -11.65
C TYR A 211 0.61 -44.34 -10.97
N GLU A 212 0.46 -43.27 -11.76
CA GLU A 212 0.20 -41.92 -11.28
C GLU A 212 -1.26 -41.55 -11.60
N ILE A 213 -2.14 -41.75 -10.62
CA ILE A 213 -3.58 -41.57 -10.80
C ILE A 213 -3.95 -40.14 -10.42
N LYS A 214 -4.46 -39.37 -11.39
CA LYS A 214 -4.99 -38.01 -11.15
C LYS A 214 -6.42 -38.11 -10.59
N VAL A 215 -6.62 -37.63 -9.38
CA VAL A 215 -7.95 -37.48 -8.77
C VAL A 215 -8.36 -36.01 -8.87
N SER A 216 -9.44 -35.72 -9.59
CA SER A 216 -9.91 -34.34 -9.83
C SER A 216 -11.32 -34.16 -9.28
N LEU A 217 -11.51 -33.13 -8.46
CA LEU A 217 -12.80 -32.67 -7.98
C LEU A 217 -13.36 -31.62 -8.94
N THR A 218 -14.69 -31.51 -8.97
CA THR A 218 -15.33 -30.38 -9.62
C THR A 218 -14.94 -29.06 -8.93
N PRO A 219 -14.85 -27.93 -9.65
CA PRO A 219 -14.68 -26.62 -9.03
C PRO A 219 -15.97 -26.19 -8.31
N GLY A 220 -15.85 -25.62 -7.12
CA GLY A 220 -17.00 -25.18 -6.35
C GLY A 220 -16.76 -24.89 -4.88
N ASN A 221 -17.86 -24.61 -4.19
CA ASN A 221 -17.95 -24.50 -2.75
C ASN A 221 -18.69 -25.72 -2.20
N TYR A 222 -18.15 -26.34 -1.15
CA TYR A 222 -18.70 -27.57 -0.59
C TYR A 222 -18.99 -27.41 0.90
N THR A 223 -20.11 -27.98 1.35
CA THR A 223 -20.27 -28.33 2.76
C THR A 223 -19.47 -29.60 3.07
N TYR A 224 -19.30 -29.95 4.35
CA TYR A 224 -18.61 -31.20 4.69
C TYR A 224 -19.24 -32.44 4.07
N ASN A 225 -20.58 -32.52 4.01
CA ASN A 225 -21.29 -33.66 3.44
C ASN A 225 -21.17 -33.71 1.91
N ASP A 226 -21.29 -32.55 1.25
CA ASP A 226 -21.13 -32.45 -0.20
C ASP A 226 -19.70 -32.80 -0.61
N PHE A 227 -18.71 -32.34 0.16
CA PHE A 227 -17.29 -32.64 -0.07
C PHE A 227 -17.00 -34.14 0.06
N ILE A 228 -17.54 -34.82 1.09
CA ILE A 228 -17.38 -36.27 1.26
C ILE A 228 -17.95 -37.04 0.05
N THR A 229 -19.12 -36.60 -0.44
CA THR A 229 -19.79 -37.21 -1.59
C THR A 229 -19.01 -36.99 -2.88
N GLU A 230 -18.60 -35.74 -3.14
CA GLU A 230 -17.81 -35.38 -4.32
C GLU A 230 -16.44 -36.07 -4.32
N PHE A 231 -15.78 -36.17 -3.16
CA PHE A 231 -14.52 -36.88 -3.03
C PHE A 231 -14.66 -38.37 -3.39
N ALA A 232 -15.76 -39.01 -2.96
CA ALA A 232 -16.04 -40.40 -3.32
C ALA A 232 -16.30 -40.58 -4.82
N ILE A 233 -17.04 -39.65 -5.44
CA ILE A 233 -17.26 -39.63 -6.88
C ILE A 233 -15.94 -39.43 -7.63
N ALA A 234 -15.09 -38.50 -7.19
CA ALA A 234 -13.79 -38.24 -7.81
C ALA A 234 -12.85 -39.46 -7.77
N ILE A 235 -12.83 -40.19 -6.65
CA ILE A 235 -12.04 -41.44 -6.52
C ILE A 235 -12.60 -42.53 -7.45
N GLY A 236 -13.92 -42.69 -7.52
CA GLY A 236 -14.56 -43.62 -8.45
C GLY A 236 -14.27 -43.30 -9.92
N ASN A 237 -14.38 -42.03 -10.31
CA ASN A 237 -14.05 -41.55 -11.66
C ASN A 237 -12.57 -41.74 -12.01
N ALA A 238 -11.69 -41.75 -11.02
CA ALA A 238 -10.27 -42.04 -11.19
C ALA A 238 -9.98 -43.55 -11.37
N GLY A 239 -11.00 -44.42 -11.39
CA GLY A 239 -10.88 -45.86 -11.58
C GLY A 239 -10.50 -46.63 -10.31
N ILE A 240 -10.66 -46.01 -9.13
CA ILE A 240 -10.36 -46.63 -7.84
C ILE A 240 -11.67 -47.12 -7.21
N THR A 241 -11.74 -48.42 -6.92
CA THR A 241 -12.94 -49.08 -6.39
C THR A 241 -12.63 -49.92 -5.17
N ASN A 242 -13.65 -50.15 -4.34
CA ASN A 242 -13.55 -51.02 -3.18
C ASN A 242 -13.95 -52.46 -3.57
N PRO A 243 -13.04 -53.44 -3.51
CA PRO A 243 -13.33 -54.83 -3.89
C PRO A 243 -14.21 -55.60 -2.89
N GLY A 244 -14.49 -55.08 -1.68
CA GLY A 244 -15.46 -55.72 -0.78
C GLY A 244 -15.50 -55.26 0.69
N GLY A 245 -16.71 -54.90 1.16
CA GLY A 245 -17.30 -55.37 2.43
C GLY A 245 -17.21 -54.52 3.70
N GLY A 246 -16.30 -53.55 3.80
CA GLY A 246 -16.18 -52.71 5.01
C GLY A 246 -17.03 -51.44 4.97
N ALA A 247 -17.78 -51.15 6.05
CA ALA A 247 -18.52 -49.90 6.25
C ALA A 247 -17.63 -48.70 6.61
N VAL A 248 -16.32 -48.77 6.36
CA VAL A 248 -15.42 -47.65 6.63
C VAL A 248 -15.59 -46.65 5.49
N PRO A 249 -16.09 -45.44 5.75
CA PRO A 249 -16.24 -44.43 4.72
C PRO A 249 -14.86 -44.09 4.14
N LEU A 250 -14.80 -44.02 2.79
CA LEU A 250 -13.61 -43.63 2.03
C LEU A 250 -12.97 -42.35 2.57
N ILE A 251 -13.79 -41.39 2.97
CA ILE A 251 -13.39 -40.21 3.69
C ILE A 251 -14.41 -39.91 4.79
N ASN A 252 -13.93 -39.53 5.97
CA ASN A 252 -14.75 -39.09 7.08
C ASN A 252 -14.23 -37.75 7.59
N ILE A 253 -15.13 -36.78 7.78
CA ILE A 253 -14.81 -35.51 8.45
C ILE A 253 -15.49 -35.53 9.81
N ASN A 254 -14.70 -35.54 10.88
CA ASN A 254 -15.24 -35.54 12.23
C ASN A 254 -15.87 -34.17 12.54
N GLN A 255 -17.15 -34.15 12.91
CA GLN A 255 -17.91 -32.91 13.11
C GLN A 255 -17.42 -32.06 14.30
N ASN A 256 -16.81 -32.68 15.32
CA ASN A 256 -16.36 -31.98 16.52
C ASN A 256 -14.99 -31.31 16.35
N ASN A 257 -14.08 -31.95 15.64
CA ASN A 257 -12.71 -31.42 15.45
C ASN A 257 -12.39 -31.01 14.01
N ALA A 258 -13.34 -31.19 13.07
CA ALA A 258 -13.22 -30.87 11.65
C ALA A 258 -12.01 -31.51 10.95
N LYS A 259 -11.45 -32.62 11.47
CA LYS A 259 -10.35 -33.35 10.82
C LYS A 259 -10.89 -34.37 9.82
N ALA A 260 -10.29 -34.40 8.64
CA ALA A 260 -10.55 -35.43 7.63
C ALA A 260 -9.68 -36.68 7.87
N THR A 261 -10.26 -37.86 7.69
CA THR A 261 -9.56 -39.14 7.65
C THR A 261 -9.91 -39.84 6.34
N ILE A 262 -8.90 -40.18 5.53
CA ILE A 262 -9.04 -40.91 4.27
C ILE A 262 -8.67 -42.39 4.48
N ASN A 263 -9.47 -43.31 3.93
CA ASN A 263 -9.27 -44.75 4.03
C ASN A 263 -9.20 -45.37 2.63
N LEU A 264 -7.98 -45.62 2.14
CA LEU A 264 -7.73 -46.26 0.84
C LEU A 264 -7.05 -47.63 0.93
N ASN A 265 -6.60 -48.05 2.11
CA ASN A 265 -6.01 -49.38 2.25
C ASN A 265 -7.02 -50.48 1.87
N GLY A 266 -6.61 -51.43 1.04
CA GLY A 266 -7.44 -52.53 0.55
C GLY A 266 -8.32 -52.18 -0.66
N TRP A 267 -8.29 -50.93 -1.14
CA TRP A 267 -8.92 -50.54 -2.40
C TRP A 267 -8.07 -50.98 -3.60
N GLN A 268 -8.63 -50.90 -4.80
CA GLN A 268 -7.96 -51.32 -6.03
C GLN A 268 -8.13 -50.27 -7.13
N TYR A 269 -7.07 -50.06 -7.91
CA TYR A 269 -7.10 -49.23 -9.10
C TYR A 269 -7.21 -50.11 -10.35
N THR A 270 -8.09 -49.74 -11.28
CA THR A 270 -8.22 -50.40 -12.58
C THR A 270 -7.60 -49.49 -13.65
N ASP A 271 -6.51 -49.95 -14.28
CA ASP A 271 -5.85 -49.23 -15.37
C ASP A 271 -6.81 -49.14 -16.59
N PRO A 272 -7.19 -47.94 -17.05
CA PRO A 272 -8.16 -47.78 -18.13
C PRO A 272 -7.62 -48.26 -19.49
N VAL A 273 -6.30 -48.44 -19.65
CA VAL A 273 -5.68 -48.87 -20.91
C VAL A 273 -5.51 -50.38 -20.95
N THR A 274 -4.99 -50.96 -19.86
CA THR A 274 -4.63 -52.38 -19.80
C THR A 274 -5.68 -53.25 -19.10
N SER A 275 -6.67 -52.63 -18.45
CA SER A 275 -7.64 -53.29 -17.56
C SER A 275 -6.98 -54.06 -16.40
N ALA A 276 -5.70 -53.78 -16.11
CA ALA A 276 -4.99 -54.39 -15.00
C ALA A 276 -5.55 -53.87 -13.66
N ILE A 277 -5.78 -54.79 -12.74
CA ILE A 277 -6.21 -54.48 -11.37
C ILE A 277 -4.97 -54.39 -10.48
N ILE A 278 -4.78 -53.24 -9.85
CA ILE A 278 -3.61 -52.93 -9.04
C ILE A 278 -4.07 -52.68 -7.59
N PRO A 279 -3.64 -53.49 -6.62
CA PRO A 279 -4.06 -53.34 -5.23
C PRO A 279 -3.37 -52.15 -4.54
N ILE A 280 -4.12 -51.43 -3.72
CA ILE A 280 -3.61 -50.37 -2.85
C ILE A 280 -3.37 -50.96 -1.46
N ASN A 281 -2.12 -51.40 -1.23
CA ASN A 281 -1.70 -51.95 0.05
C ASN A 281 -1.01 -50.86 0.86
N GLY A 282 -1.71 -50.33 1.86
CA GLY A 282 -1.14 -49.33 2.77
C GLY A 282 -0.09 -49.94 3.70
N ILE A 283 0.60 -49.07 4.42
CA ILE A 283 1.64 -49.43 5.38
C ILE A 283 1.18 -49.18 6.83
N SER A 284 1.95 -49.66 7.81
CA SER A 284 1.68 -49.39 9.23
C SER A 284 2.43 -48.13 9.66
N GLU A 285 1.71 -47.13 10.16
CA GLU A 285 2.29 -45.85 10.59
C GLU A 285 3.41 -46.02 11.63
N THR A 286 3.35 -47.06 12.47
CA THR A 286 4.27 -47.24 13.60
C THR A 286 5.38 -48.26 13.38
N THR A 287 5.25 -49.17 12.41
CA THR A 287 6.16 -50.33 12.29
C THR A 287 6.89 -50.42 10.97
N THR A 288 6.49 -49.67 9.96
CA THR A 288 7.09 -49.73 8.61
C THR A 288 7.70 -48.40 8.21
N VAL A 289 8.91 -48.44 7.65
CA VAL A 289 9.56 -47.27 7.05
C VAL A 289 8.98 -47.06 5.66
N PHE A 290 8.56 -45.83 5.37
CA PHE A 290 8.08 -45.47 4.04
C PHE A 290 9.20 -45.49 3.01
N ASP A 291 8.96 -46.19 1.91
CA ASP A 291 9.74 -46.16 0.68
C ASP A 291 8.82 -45.86 -0.52
N PRO A 292 8.99 -44.73 -1.22
CA PRO A 292 8.16 -44.34 -2.35
C PRO A 292 8.28 -45.24 -3.58
N ALA A 293 9.32 -46.07 -3.68
CA ALA A 293 9.48 -47.02 -4.79
C ALA A 293 8.69 -48.31 -4.57
N LEU A 294 8.24 -48.56 -3.32
CA LEU A 294 7.59 -49.81 -2.93
C LEU A 294 6.19 -49.60 -2.35
N ASN A 295 5.91 -48.43 -1.78
CA ASN A 295 4.70 -48.17 -1.02
C ASN A 295 3.82 -47.12 -1.70
N PRO A 296 2.49 -47.28 -1.69
CA PRO A 296 1.59 -46.30 -2.28
C PRO A 296 1.45 -45.05 -1.39
N TYR A 297 1.27 -43.89 -2.03
CA TYR A 297 1.19 -42.60 -1.33
C TYR A 297 0.30 -41.59 -2.05
N PHE A 298 -0.22 -40.63 -1.29
CA PHE A 298 -0.81 -39.41 -1.78
C PHE A 298 0.28 -38.40 -2.14
N LEU A 299 0.16 -37.78 -3.31
CA LEU A 299 0.97 -36.67 -3.75
C LEU A 299 0.08 -35.43 -3.88
N PHE A 300 0.17 -34.55 -2.89
CA PHE A 300 -0.57 -33.29 -2.84
C PHE A 300 0.18 -32.14 -3.51
N PHE A 301 1.51 -32.23 -3.55
CA PHE A 301 2.37 -31.23 -4.19
C PHE A 301 3.60 -31.90 -4.77
N ASP A 302 3.74 -31.80 -6.09
CA ASP A 302 4.97 -32.16 -6.77
C ASP A 302 5.96 -30.99 -6.60
N TYR A 303 7.23 -31.28 -6.31
CA TYR A 303 8.30 -30.26 -6.29
C TYR A 303 9.06 -30.19 -7.62
N ASN A 304 8.72 -31.00 -8.63
CA ASN A 304 9.34 -30.98 -9.96
C ASN A 304 8.55 -30.25 -11.05
N GLY A 305 7.23 -30.31 -10.99
CA GLY A 305 6.34 -29.42 -11.79
C GLY A 305 5.81 -30.04 -13.02
N ARG A 306 5.94 -31.35 -13.03
CA ARG A 306 5.39 -32.23 -14.01
C ARG A 306 3.92 -32.51 -13.69
N LEU A 307 3.56 -32.71 -12.42
CA LEU A 307 2.19 -33.02 -12.03
C LEU A 307 1.48 -31.76 -11.52
N ASN A 308 0.61 -31.19 -12.37
CA ASN A 308 -0.23 -30.03 -12.05
C ASN A 308 -1.67 -30.18 -12.58
N CYS A 309 -2.63 -29.49 -11.95
CA CYS A 309 -4.05 -29.73 -12.22
C CYS A 309 -4.53 -29.19 -13.56
N LEU A 310 -3.91 -28.13 -14.08
CA LEU A 310 -4.32 -27.44 -15.30
C LEU A 310 -3.86 -28.15 -16.58
N THR A 311 -2.60 -28.55 -16.64
CA THR A 311 -1.97 -29.05 -17.87
C THR A 311 -1.58 -30.52 -17.79
N ASN A 312 -1.66 -31.13 -16.61
CA ASN A 312 -1.15 -32.48 -16.35
C ASN A 312 0.30 -32.67 -16.88
N GLY A 313 1.11 -31.60 -16.82
CA GLY A 313 2.50 -31.58 -17.29
C GLY A 313 2.71 -31.22 -18.76
N ALA A 314 1.67 -30.90 -19.52
CA ALA A 314 1.74 -30.66 -20.96
C ALA A 314 1.86 -29.17 -21.38
N GLY A 315 2.15 -28.23 -20.46
CA GLY A 315 2.20 -26.80 -20.78
C GLY A 315 3.25 -25.97 -20.04
N CYS A 316 3.63 -24.84 -20.65
CA CYS A 316 4.56 -23.83 -20.14
C CYS A 316 3.98 -23.02 -18.97
N SER A 317 2.68 -23.15 -18.71
CA SER A 317 2.02 -22.46 -17.62
C SER A 317 2.30 -23.20 -16.32
N ALA A 318 3.41 -22.84 -15.68
CA ALA A 318 3.49 -23.03 -14.24
C ALA A 318 2.34 -22.23 -13.63
N GLN A 319 1.27 -22.91 -13.20
CA GLN A 319 0.39 -22.29 -12.22
C GLN A 319 1.28 -21.92 -11.03
N ASN A 320 1.05 -20.74 -10.44
CA ASN A 320 1.66 -20.38 -9.15
C ASN A 320 1.05 -21.29 -8.07
N LEU A 321 1.40 -22.57 -8.12
CA LEU A 321 0.96 -23.57 -7.17
C LEU A 321 1.84 -23.39 -5.94
N VAL A 322 1.23 -22.89 -4.89
CA VAL A 322 1.83 -22.83 -3.56
C VAL A 322 1.35 -24.03 -2.78
N PHE A 323 2.21 -24.64 -1.97
CA PHE A 323 1.91 -25.86 -1.24
C PHE A 323 0.69 -25.67 -0.31
N ASP A 324 0.59 -24.51 0.33
CA ASP A 324 -0.52 -24.08 1.17
C ASP A 324 -1.79 -23.66 0.39
N GLY A 325 -1.74 -23.72 -0.93
CA GLY A 325 -2.87 -23.55 -1.83
C GLY A 325 -3.48 -24.88 -2.29
N THR A 326 -2.79 -26.01 -2.11
CA THR A 326 -3.19 -27.33 -2.64
C THR A 326 -4.47 -27.88 -2.01
N LEU A 327 -5.12 -28.83 -2.71
CA LEU A 327 -6.27 -29.54 -2.18
C LEU A 327 -5.93 -30.31 -0.89
N GLY A 328 -4.75 -30.93 -0.83
CA GLY A 328 -4.26 -31.58 0.39
C GLY A 328 -4.18 -30.63 1.58
N TRP A 329 -3.74 -29.39 1.34
CA TRP A 329 -3.73 -28.35 2.37
C TRP A 329 -5.14 -27.97 2.85
N LEU A 330 -6.10 -27.84 1.93
CA LEU A 330 -7.51 -27.61 2.27
C LEU A 330 -8.10 -28.77 3.08
N MET A 331 -7.67 -30.00 2.82
CA MET A 331 -8.09 -31.20 3.56
C MET A 331 -7.40 -31.35 4.93
N GLY A 332 -6.44 -30.49 5.27
CA GLY A 332 -5.74 -30.51 6.55
C GLY A 332 -4.43 -31.31 6.56
N PHE A 333 -3.97 -31.81 5.41
CA PHE A 333 -2.64 -32.38 5.26
C PHE A 333 -1.60 -31.25 5.16
N ARG A 334 -0.45 -31.46 5.80
CA ARG A 334 0.65 -30.49 5.88
C ARG A 334 1.96 -31.04 5.33
N LEU A 335 1.90 -32.22 4.71
CA LEU A 335 3.00 -32.85 4.00
C LEU A 335 2.64 -32.97 2.51
N PRO A 336 3.60 -32.72 1.60
CA PRO A 336 3.40 -32.81 0.15
C PRO A 336 3.21 -34.25 -0.31
N ILE A 337 3.84 -35.19 0.39
CA ILE A 337 3.77 -36.63 0.18
C ILE A 337 3.29 -37.27 1.48
N VAL A 338 2.28 -38.12 1.40
CA VAL A 338 1.72 -38.83 2.55
C VAL A 338 1.54 -40.31 2.20
N PRO A 339 2.23 -41.26 2.85
CA PRO A 339 2.04 -42.69 2.62
C PRO A 339 0.61 -43.11 2.94
N ILE A 340 0.05 -44.07 2.21
CA ILE A 340 -1.26 -44.62 2.54
C ILE A 340 -1.14 -45.54 3.74
N TYR A 341 -1.91 -45.29 4.80
CA TYR A 341 -1.86 -46.08 6.03
C TYR A 341 -2.99 -47.10 6.14
N THR A 342 -2.71 -48.21 6.83
CA THR A 342 -3.65 -49.31 7.06
C THR A 342 -4.70 -49.02 8.12
N SER A 343 -4.33 -48.45 9.27
CA SER A 343 -5.21 -48.08 10.39
C SER A 343 -4.57 -46.97 11.24
N PRO A 344 -5.30 -45.94 11.68
CA PRO A 344 -6.74 -45.69 11.48
C PRO A 344 -7.09 -45.07 10.10
N GLY A 345 -6.17 -45.16 9.14
CA GLY A 345 -6.22 -44.43 7.87
C GLY A 345 -5.38 -43.16 7.94
N ASN A 346 -5.54 -42.29 6.96
CA ASN A 346 -4.77 -41.05 6.84
C ASN A 346 -5.56 -39.87 7.40
N THR A 347 -5.29 -39.50 8.66
CA THR A 347 -5.90 -38.33 9.28
C THR A 347 -5.08 -37.06 9.05
N GLY A 348 -5.75 -35.99 8.61
CA GLY A 348 -5.15 -34.67 8.47
C GLY A 348 -4.65 -34.12 9.82
N THR A 349 -3.47 -33.51 9.81
CA THR A 349 -2.89 -32.86 10.99
C THR A 349 -3.71 -31.64 11.44
N ALA A 350 -4.29 -30.92 10.47
CA ALA A 350 -5.08 -29.71 10.66
C ALA A 350 -6.56 -29.94 10.31
N VAL A 351 -7.38 -28.95 10.62
CA VAL A 351 -8.81 -28.93 10.27
C VAL A 351 -9.01 -28.70 8.77
N VAL A 352 -10.08 -29.29 8.22
CA VAL A 352 -10.51 -29.05 6.85
C VAL A 352 -10.97 -27.59 6.71
N ASN A 353 -10.47 -26.89 5.69
CA ASN A 353 -10.85 -25.52 5.39
C ASN A 353 -11.60 -25.42 4.06
N LEU A 354 -12.94 -25.38 4.13
CA LEU A 354 -13.83 -25.11 2.99
C LEU A 354 -14.43 -23.69 3.04
N GLN A 355 -13.86 -22.80 3.87
CA GLN A 355 -14.41 -21.47 4.16
C GLN A 355 -13.91 -20.38 3.20
N GLY A 356 -12.99 -20.69 2.27
CA GLY A 356 -12.55 -19.76 1.23
C GLY A 356 -11.84 -18.51 1.76
N PRO A 357 -11.87 -17.40 1.00
CA PRO A 357 -11.18 -16.17 1.38
C PRO A 357 -11.85 -15.48 2.57
N LYS A 358 -11.04 -14.98 3.50
CA LYS A 358 -11.52 -14.32 4.72
C LYS A 358 -11.96 -12.87 4.48
N TYR A 359 -11.29 -12.19 3.57
CA TYR A 359 -11.57 -10.82 3.19
C TYR A 359 -11.22 -10.60 1.73
N PHE A 360 -11.82 -9.59 1.13
CA PHE A 360 -11.41 -9.06 -0.17
C PHE A 360 -10.74 -7.71 0.00
N ILE A 361 -9.83 -7.41 -0.92
CA ILE A 361 -9.16 -6.13 -1.05
C ILE A 361 -9.63 -5.51 -2.37
N ILE A 362 -10.22 -4.31 -2.30
CA ILE A 362 -10.40 -3.47 -3.48
C ILE A 362 -9.14 -2.67 -3.66
N VAL A 363 -8.51 -2.83 -4.82
CA VAL A 363 -7.42 -1.99 -5.29
C VAL A 363 -8.01 -1.00 -6.28
N LEU A 364 -7.79 0.29 -6.04
CA LEU A 364 -8.27 1.37 -6.88
C LEU A 364 -7.06 2.23 -7.26
N ASP A 365 -6.71 2.21 -8.53
CA ASP A 365 -5.66 3.05 -9.10
C ASP A 365 -6.34 4.18 -9.89
N ASP A 366 -6.22 5.39 -9.39
CA ASP A 366 -6.76 6.62 -9.97
C ASP A 366 -5.71 7.37 -10.82
N TYR A 367 -4.57 6.71 -11.10
CA TYR A 367 -3.40 7.24 -11.81
C TYR A 367 -2.77 8.49 -11.18
N ASN A 368 -3.20 8.87 -9.97
CA ASN A 368 -2.73 10.02 -9.24
C ASN A 368 -1.96 9.53 -8.01
N GLN A 369 -0.62 9.52 -8.06
CA GLN A 369 0.22 9.11 -6.92
C GLN A 369 0.31 10.16 -5.80
N ASN A 370 -0.70 11.03 -5.69
CA ASN A 370 -0.75 12.13 -4.72
C ASN A 370 -1.54 11.76 -3.45
N HIS A 371 -1.40 10.50 -3.02
CA HIS A 371 -1.95 9.99 -1.78
C HIS A 371 -0.98 8.98 -1.16
N ILE A 372 -1.26 8.53 0.06
CA ILE A 372 -0.53 7.41 0.64
C ILE A 372 -0.99 6.14 -0.10
N ASN A 373 -0.11 5.55 -0.91
CA ASN A 373 -0.42 4.33 -1.68
C ASN A 373 -0.52 3.07 -0.80
N ASN A 374 -0.09 3.15 0.47
CA ASN A 374 -0.04 2.04 1.41
C ASN A 374 -1.07 2.21 2.53
N GLY A 375 -2.36 2.16 2.21
CA GLY A 375 -3.43 2.07 3.21
C GLY A 375 -3.41 0.74 4.00
N LEU A 376 -2.71 -0.27 3.49
CA LEU A 376 -2.59 -1.61 4.07
C LEU A 376 -1.12 -1.90 4.41
N ILE A 377 -0.81 -1.98 5.71
CA ILE A 377 0.48 -2.47 6.21
C ILE A 377 0.30 -3.96 6.51
N SER A 378 0.97 -4.80 5.74
CA SER A 378 0.99 -6.26 5.91
C SER A 378 2.41 -6.76 6.11
N ILE A 379 2.56 -8.05 6.38
CA ILE A 379 3.87 -8.71 6.42
C ILE A 379 4.44 -8.68 5.00
N THR A 380 5.42 -7.80 4.74
CA THR A 380 5.97 -7.64 3.40
C THR A 380 7.24 -8.45 3.22
N GLU A 381 7.39 -9.01 2.02
CA GLU A 381 8.67 -9.41 1.48
C GLU A 381 9.00 -8.51 0.30
N LEU A 382 10.29 -8.17 0.13
CA LEU A 382 10.72 -7.44 -1.05
C LEU A 382 10.46 -8.31 -2.30
N SER A 383 9.62 -7.81 -3.21
CA SER A 383 9.41 -8.45 -4.50
C SER A 383 10.69 -8.37 -5.33
N THR A 384 11.24 -9.52 -5.68
CA THR A 384 12.34 -9.65 -6.64
C THR A 384 11.83 -9.88 -8.07
N LYS A 385 10.50 -9.78 -8.30
CA LYS A 385 9.87 -10.03 -9.59
C LYS A 385 10.06 -8.82 -10.52
N LEU A 386 10.88 -8.99 -11.55
CA LEU A 386 11.06 -8.00 -12.62
C LEU A 386 9.80 -7.89 -13.49
N SER A 387 9.38 -6.68 -13.87
CA SER A 387 8.31 -6.45 -14.84
C SER A 387 8.73 -6.96 -16.24
N ILE A 388 7.77 -7.44 -17.02
CA ILE A 388 8.03 -7.80 -18.42
C ILE A 388 8.02 -6.50 -19.22
N PRO A 389 8.90 -6.34 -20.22
CA PRO A 389 8.93 -5.12 -21.03
C PRO A 389 7.63 -4.91 -21.80
N SER A 390 7.22 -3.66 -21.99
CA SER A 390 5.96 -3.27 -22.67
C SER A 390 5.82 -3.78 -24.10
N TYR A 391 6.93 -4.09 -24.78
CA TYR A 391 6.94 -4.63 -26.13
C TYR A 391 6.70 -6.15 -26.22
N TYR A 392 6.61 -6.87 -25.09
CA TYR A 392 6.25 -8.27 -25.09
C TYR A 392 4.73 -8.45 -25.23
N ASN A 393 4.33 -9.36 -26.11
CA ASN A 393 2.95 -9.80 -26.28
C ASN A 393 2.87 -11.32 -26.06
N THR A 394 1.79 -11.80 -25.47
CA THR A 394 1.51 -13.22 -25.25
C THR A 394 1.33 -14.02 -26.55
N SER A 395 1.08 -13.36 -27.69
CA SER A 395 0.96 -14.01 -29.00
C SER A 395 2.30 -14.41 -29.64
N GLN A 396 3.44 -14.11 -29.01
CA GLN A 396 4.76 -14.51 -29.53
C GLN A 396 4.94 -16.05 -29.47
N PRO A 397 5.54 -16.67 -30.49
CA PRO A 397 5.76 -18.12 -30.48
C PRO A 397 6.69 -18.50 -29.33
N SER A 398 6.41 -19.60 -28.65
CA SER A 398 7.19 -20.04 -27.50
C SER A 398 7.18 -21.55 -27.33
N ILE A 399 8.23 -22.09 -26.72
CA ILE A 399 8.34 -23.50 -26.34
C ILE A 399 8.50 -23.65 -24.83
N CYS A 400 8.15 -24.82 -24.33
CA CYS A 400 8.27 -25.18 -22.92
C CYS A 400 9.51 -26.03 -22.73
N VAL A 401 10.39 -25.64 -21.81
CA VAL A 401 11.56 -26.45 -21.45
C VAL A 401 11.58 -26.72 -19.96
N ALA A 402 12.10 -27.87 -19.55
CA ALA A 402 12.26 -28.20 -18.14
C ALA A 402 13.16 -27.18 -17.42
N ASN A 403 12.77 -26.79 -16.21
CA ASN A 403 13.58 -25.93 -15.38
C ASN A 403 14.71 -26.74 -14.72
N ILE A 404 15.97 -26.40 -15.05
CA ILE A 404 17.16 -27.12 -14.57
C ILE A 404 17.57 -26.62 -13.16
N SER A 405 17.03 -25.48 -12.69
CA SER A 405 17.38 -24.89 -11.39
C SER A 405 16.46 -25.32 -10.24
N ASN A 406 15.93 -26.55 -10.28
CA ASN A 406 15.19 -27.10 -9.15
C ASN A 406 16.19 -27.68 -8.12
N PRO A 407 16.43 -27.03 -6.96
CA PRO A 407 17.32 -27.53 -5.90
C PRO A 407 16.80 -28.83 -5.27
N PHE A 408 15.53 -29.18 -5.55
CA PHE A 408 14.89 -30.41 -5.11
C PHE A 408 14.82 -31.50 -6.17
N SER A 409 15.43 -31.28 -7.35
CA SER A 409 15.49 -32.29 -8.43
C SER A 409 16.16 -33.61 -7.99
N ASN A 410 16.93 -33.59 -6.91
CA ASN A 410 17.60 -34.76 -6.32
C ASN A 410 17.05 -35.15 -4.93
N LEU A 411 15.98 -34.50 -4.44
CA LEU A 411 15.37 -34.94 -3.17
C LEU A 411 14.68 -36.28 -3.41
N SER A 412 15.08 -37.30 -2.65
CA SER A 412 14.36 -38.55 -2.63
C SER A 412 12.99 -38.34 -1.96
N ASN A 413 11.94 -39.08 -2.35
CA ASN A 413 10.65 -38.90 -1.65
C ASN A 413 10.71 -39.34 -0.17
N THR A 414 11.76 -40.09 0.23
CA THR A 414 12.11 -40.37 1.63
C THR A 414 12.61 -39.12 2.37
N ASP A 415 13.40 -38.27 1.71
CA ASP A 415 13.79 -36.97 2.25
C ASP A 415 12.58 -36.03 2.37
N ALA A 416 11.63 -36.07 1.41
CA ALA A 416 10.40 -35.28 1.47
C ALA A 416 9.44 -35.67 2.62
N LEU A 417 9.55 -36.90 3.15
CA LEU A 417 8.79 -37.37 4.31
C LEU A 417 9.51 -37.06 5.64
N ALA A 418 10.84 -37.25 5.70
CA ALA A 418 11.66 -36.94 6.87
C ALA A 418 11.83 -35.43 7.08
N LEU A 419 11.80 -34.68 5.98
CA LEU A 419 11.57 -33.27 6.00
C LEU A 419 10.07 -33.02 6.23
N GLY A 420 9.64 -33.07 7.47
CA GLY A 420 8.77 -32.00 7.94
C GLY A 420 9.54 -30.69 7.78
N VAL A 421 9.75 -30.23 6.54
CA VAL A 421 10.59 -29.07 6.21
C VAL A 421 9.98 -27.90 6.99
N ASN A 422 10.54 -27.59 8.15
CA ASN A 422 10.80 -26.21 8.49
C ASN A 422 11.80 -25.76 7.42
N PRO A 423 11.39 -24.96 6.43
CA PRO A 423 12.35 -24.44 5.49
C PRO A 423 13.11 -23.42 6.32
N THR A 424 14.21 -23.82 6.95
CA THR A 424 15.21 -22.84 7.42
C THR A 424 15.84 -22.11 6.24
N SER A 425 15.45 -22.44 5.01
CA SER A 425 15.35 -21.50 3.91
C SER A 425 13.88 -21.18 3.61
N ASP A 426 13.22 -20.40 4.45
CA ASP A 426 11.84 -19.86 4.30
C ASP A 426 11.68 -19.01 3.01
N LYS A 427 12.74 -18.98 2.20
CA LYS A 427 13.05 -18.17 1.03
C LYS A 427 13.89 -18.96 0.03
N LEU A 428 13.61 -20.26 -0.16
CA LEU A 428 14.27 -21.02 -1.24
C LEU A 428 13.69 -20.56 -2.58
N ASN A 429 14.39 -19.59 -3.16
CA ASN A 429 14.14 -19.01 -4.46
C ASN A 429 14.56 -20.02 -5.55
N SER A 430 13.62 -20.87 -5.95
CA SER A 430 13.85 -21.84 -7.02
C SER A 430 12.63 -22.08 -7.87
N GLY A 431 12.85 -22.08 -9.19
CA GLY A 431 11.80 -22.31 -10.17
C GLY A 431 11.53 -23.79 -10.40
N TYR A 432 10.28 -24.08 -10.66
CA TYR A 432 9.67 -25.41 -10.70
C TYR A 432 8.88 -25.57 -11.99
N GLY A 433 8.88 -26.77 -12.59
CA GLY A 433 8.09 -27.06 -13.79
C GLY A 433 8.74 -26.65 -15.11
N GLN A 434 7.90 -26.48 -16.13
CA GLN A 434 8.34 -26.08 -17.46
C GLN A 434 8.33 -24.55 -17.58
N ARG A 435 9.44 -23.97 -18.04
CA ARG A 435 9.53 -22.53 -18.33
C ARG A 435 9.26 -22.25 -19.80
N GLN A 436 8.60 -21.13 -20.06
CA GLN A 436 8.41 -20.61 -21.41
C GLN A 436 9.74 -20.01 -21.93
N ILE A 437 10.12 -20.37 -23.15
CA ILE A 437 11.15 -19.69 -23.93
C ILE A 437 10.50 -19.11 -25.16
N VAL A 438 10.55 -17.79 -25.29
CA VAL A 438 10.04 -17.05 -26.43
C VAL A 438 10.99 -17.20 -27.61
N LEU A 439 10.43 -17.58 -28.75
CA LEU A 439 11.13 -17.82 -30.00
C LEU A 439 10.97 -16.63 -30.96
N PRO A 440 11.85 -16.50 -31.97
CA PRO A 440 11.65 -15.54 -33.05
C PRO A 440 10.37 -15.83 -33.86
N SER A 441 9.56 -14.79 -34.11
CA SER A 441 8.39 -14.87 -34.99
C SER A 441 8.75 -14.71 -36.47
N ALA A 442 7.90 -15.24 -37.36
CA ALA A 442 7.92 -14.96 -38.79
C ALA A 442 6.55 -14.34 -39.18
N PRO A 443 6.48 -13.08 -39.65
CA PRO A 443 7.58 -12.11 -39.81
C PRO A 443 8.19 -11.67 -38.46
N ARG A 444 9.44 -11.17 -38.50
CA ARG A 444 10.19 -10.81 -37.29
C ARG A 444 9.61 -9.53 -36.67
N THR A 445 9.09 -9.65 -35.45
CA THR A 445 8.55 -8.50 -34.68
C THR A 445 9.49 -8.01 -33.58
N LEU A 446 10.33 -8.91 -33.03
CA LEU A 446 11.27 -8.62 -31.95
C LEU A 446 12.74 -8.86 -32.36
N THR A 447 13.64 -8.02 -31.86
CA THR A 447 15.09 -8.16 -32.04
C THR A 447 15.65 -9.28 -31.15
N GLN A 448 16.87 -9.74 -31.44
CA GLN A 448 17.50 -10.80 -30.65
C GLN A 448 17.77 -10.35 -29.20
N ALA A 449 18.14 -9.07 -29.01
CA ALA A 449 18.34 -8.49 -27.69
C ALA A 449 17.03 -8.41 -26.91
N GLN A 450 15.92 -8.00 -27.54
CA GLN A 450 14.60 -7.99 -26.90
C GLN A 450 14.16 -9.41 -26.49
N LEU A 451 14.33 -10.41 -27.35
CA LEU A 451 14.04 -11.81 -27.02
C LEU A 451 14.92 -12.32 -25.87
N TYR A 452 16.20 -11.97 -25.86
CA TYR A 452 17.11 -12.33 -24.77
C TYR A 452 16.66 -11.73 -23.44
N THR A 453 16.35 -10.43 -23.42
CA THR A 453 15.83 -9.73 -22.23
C THR A 453 14.56 -10.38 -21.71
N ILE A 454 13.60 -10.69 -22.59
CA ILE A 454 12.36 -11.38 -22.23
C ILE A 454 12.65 -12.75 -21.60
N ASN A 455 13.49 -13.56 -22.25
CA ASN A 455 13.81 -14.91 -21.79
C ASN A 455 14.60 -14.92 -20.46
N GLU A 456 15.51 -13.96 -20.24
CA GLU A 456 16.21 -13.83 -18.96
C GLU A 456 15.29 -13.29 -17.84
N ILE A 457 14.33 -12.41 -18.16
CA ILE A 457 13.30 -11.98 -17.18
C ILE A 457 12.40 -13.16 -16.81
N ILE A 458 11.91 -13.94 -17.77
CA ILE A 458 11.10 -15.14 -17.49
C ILE A 458 11.89 -16.12 -16.62
N LYS A 459 13.14 -16.40 -16.98
CA LYS A 459 14.05 -17.25 -16.19
C LYS A 459 14.31 -16.71 -14.78
N ASN A 460 14.41 -15.40 -14.58
CA ASN A 460 14.57 -14.79 -13.27
C ASN A 460 13.29 -14.91 -12.43
N ARG A 461 12.12 -14.69 -13.04
CA ARG A 461 10.82 -14.82 -12.37
C ARG A 461 10.59 -16.22 -11.82
N GLU A 462 10.96 -17.24 -12.58
CA GLU A 462 10.92 -18.63 -12.12
C GLU A 462 11.79 -18.84 -10.87
N LYS A 463 12.98 -18.25 -10.80
CA LYS A 463 13.82 -18.36 -9.60
C LYS A 463 13.21 -17.69 -8.37
N ASN A 464 12.19 -16.87 -8.50
CA ASN A 464 11.57 -16.16 -7.37
C ASN A 464 10.22 -16.77 -6.95
N THR A 465 9.89 -17.99 -7.39
CA THR A 465 8.70 -18.70 -6.93
C THR A 465 8.91 -19.23 -5.51
N SER A 466 7.99 -18.88 -4.62
CA SER A 466 7.93 -19.42 -3.25
C SER A 466 7.03 -20.65 -3.22
N PHE A 467 7.40 -21.65 -2.43
CA PHE A 467 6.55 -22.82 -2.18
C PHE A 467 5.39 -22.53 -1.21
N ARG A 468 5.37 -21.35 -0.58
CA ARG A 468 4.26 -20.87 0.25
C ARG A 468 3.70 -19.56 -0.27
N ALA A 469 2.40 -19.34 -0.03
CA ALA A 469 1.74 -18.10 -0.33
C ALA A 469 2.44 -16.93 0.37
N LYS A 470 2.56 -15.81 -0.35
CA LYS A 470 3.04 -14.55 0.22
C LYS A 470 1.83 -13.72 0.60
N ALA A 471 1.97 -12.90 1.64
CA ALA A 471 0.92 -11.96 1.96
C ALA A 471 0.72 -10.97 0.79
N PRO A 472 -0.52 -10.54 0.53
CA PRO A 472 -0.78 -9.54 -0.49
C PRO A 472 -0.13 -8.20 -0.11
N THR A 473 0.68 -7.66 -1.02
CA THR A 473 1.33 -6.34 -0.87
C THR A 473 0.92 -5.40 -2.01
N ASN A 474 -0.36 -5.37 -2.36
CA ASN A 474 -0.86 -4.53 -3.45
C ASN A 474 -0.65 -3.04 -3.11
N SER A 475 -0.06 -2.29 -4.04
CA SER A 475 -0.15 -0.83 -4.01
C SER A 475 -1.61 -0.40 -4.21
N ASP A 476 -1.96 0.77 -3.72
CA ASP A 476 -3.23 1.46 -4.02
C ASP A 476 -4.45 0.71 -3.48
N THR A 477 -4.27 0.03 -2.35
CA THR A 477 -5.38 -0.56 -1.58
C THR A 477 -6.37 0.53 -1.18
N PHE A 478 -7.63 0.37 -1.57
CA PHE A 478 -8.72 1.30 -1.31
C PHE A 478 -9.57 0.89 -0.12
N ALA A 479 -9.96 -0.39 -0.07
CA ALA A 479 -10.79 -0.92 1.02
C ALA A 479 -10.52 -2.40 1.28
N ILE A 480 -10.68 -2.82 2.53
CA ILE A 480 -10.70 -4.23 2.95
C ILE A 480 -12.14 -4.57 3.34
N ILE A 481 -12.67 -5.65 2.78
CA ILE A 481 -14.03 -6.11 3.02
C ILE A 481 -13.96 -7.48 3.69
N PRO A 482 -14.23 -7.56 5.00
CA PRO A 482 -14.36 -8.85 5.69
C PRO A 482 -15.55 -9.63 5.14
N ILE A 483 -15.36 -10.89 4.77
CA ILE A 483 -16.45 -11.72 4.23
C ILE A 483 -17.22 -12.36 5.37
N LYS A 484 -18.47 -11.92 5.56
CA LYS A 484 -19.43 -12.49 6.51
C LYS A 484 -20.25 -13.57 5.81
N ARG A 485 -19.73 -14.80 5.73
CA ARG A 485 -20.39 -15.90 4.97
C ARG A 485 -21.80 -16.25 5.44
N GLY A 486 -22.12 -16.10 6.73
CA GLY A 486 -23.43 -16.47 7.27
C GLY A 486 -23.91 -17.83 6.78
N SER A 487 -25.15 -17.89 6.27
CA SER A 487 -25.76 -19.07 5.62
C SER A 487 -25.84 -18.93 4.10
N MET A 488 -24.96 -18.12 3.48
CA MET A 488 -25.00 -17.86 2.04
C MET A 488 -24.70 -19.11 1.23
N LYS A 489 -25.45 -19.30 0.15
CA LYS A 489 -25.26 -20.35 -0.84
C LYS A 489 -24.65 -19.79 -2.11
N THR A 490 -23.92 -20.62 -2.84
CA THR A 490 -23.38 -20.25 -4.16
C THR A 490 -24.50 -19.70 -5.04
N GLY A 491 -24.30 -18.50 -5.59
CA GLY A 491 -25.28 -17.77 -6.38
C GLY A 491 -26.02 -16.65 -5.63
N ASP A 492 -25.97 -16.61 -4.30
CA ASP A 492 -26.50 -15.49 -3.53
C ASP A 492 -25.65 -14.22 -3.72
N ILE A 493 -26.19 -13.04 -3.43
CA ILE A 493 -25.45 -11.77 -3.53
C ILE A 493 -24.96 -11.35 -2.14
N TYR A 494 -23.65 -11.16 -2.00
CA TYR A 494 -23.02 -10.56 -0.83
C TYR A 494 -23.19 -9.05 -0.90
N THR A 495 -23.96 -8.48 0.01
CA THR A 495 -24.15 -7.03 0.11
C THR A 495 -23.58 -6.53 1.43
N ASP A 496 -22.69 -5.55 1.40
CA ASP A 496 -22.22 -4.86 2.60
C ASP A 496 -22.38 -3.34 2.44
N PHE A 497 -22.99 -2.75 3.47
CA PHE A 497 -23.24 -1.31 3.63
C PHE A 497 -22.93 -0.86 5.06
N SER A 498 -22.11 -1.63 5.78
CA SER A 498 -21.80 -1.36 7.19
C SER A 498 -20.96 -0.09 7.36
N GLY A 499 -21.17 0.62 8.47
CA GLY A 499 -20.48 1.86 8.79
C GLY A 499 -18.95 1.73 8.83
N SER A 500 -18.43 0.58 9.27
CA SER A 500 -16.98 0.31 9.31
C SER A 500 -16.30 0.34 7.95
N ILE A 501 -17.01 0.01 6.87
CA ILE A 501 -16.47 0.12 5.50
C ILE A 501 -16.41 1.58 5.07
N GLN A 502 -17.34 2.41 5.55
CA GLN A 502 -17.45 3.83 5.21
C GLN A 502 -16.51 4.74 6.01
N GLU A 503 -15.85 4.21 7.05
CA GLU A 503 -14.85 4.94 7.84
C GLU A 503 -13.49 5.01 7.13
N ASN A 504 -13.17 4.03 6.27
CA ASN A 504 -11.93 4.02 5.51
C ASN A 504 -12.00 5.04 4.37
N THR A 505 -11.29 6.16 4.54
CA THR A 505 -11.19 7.23 3.57
C THR A 505 -9.77 7.29 2.98
N ARG A 506 -9.68 7.35 1.65
CA ARG A 506 -8.48 7.79 0.95
C ARG A 506 -8.47 9.32 0.94
N ILE A 507 -7.41 9.92 1.45
CA ILE A 507 -7.21 11.37 1.50
C ILE A 507 -6.04 11.73 0.58
N TYR A 508 -6.25 12.68 -0.32
CA TYR A 508 -5.21 13.21 -1.19
C TYR A 508 -4.43 14.33 -0.50
N PHE A 509 -3.15 14.50 -0.83
CA PHE A 509 -2.31 15.58 -0.25
C PHE A 509 -2.67 16.97 -0.79
N GLY A 510 -3.52 17.04 -1.82
CA GLY A 510 -4.11 18.24 -2.37
C GLY A 510 -5.22 17.86 -3.36
N PRO A 511 -5.99 18.83 -3.88
CA PRO A 511 -7.01 18.56 -4.88
C PRO A 511 -6.42 17.87 -6.11
N VAL A 512 -7.05 16.79 -6.57
CA VAL A 512 -6.65 16.05 -7.78
C VAL A 512 -7.81 15.91 -8.75
N ASN A 513 -7.49 15.85 -10.05
CA ASN A 513 -8.47 15.59 -11.08
C ASN A 513 -8.42 14.11 -11.48
N ILE A 514 -9.58 13.45 -11.52
CA ILE A 514 -9.69 12.02 -11.82
C ILE A 514 -10.68 11.82 -12.96
N ASP A 515 -10.17 11.36 -14.10
CA ASP A 515 -10.98 11.07 -15.30
C ASP A 515 -11.09 9.56 -15.55
N ARG A 516 -10.04 8.82 -15.20
CA ARG A 516 -9.87 7.38 -15.45
C ARG A 516 -9.43 6.68 -14.19
N MET A 517 -9.95 5.47 -13.98
CA MET A 517 -9.55 4.61 -12.86
C MET A 517 -9.35 3.16 -13.34
N ARG A 518 -8.55 2.40 -12.60
CA ARG A 518 -8.48 0.94 -12.68
C ARG A 518 -8.96 0.35 -11.37
N VAL A 519 -9.86 -0.61 -11.46
CA VAL A 519 -10.40 -1.34 -10.33
C VAL A 519 -9.92 -2.77 -10.38
N LYS A 520 -9.47 -3.29 -9.23
CA LYS A 520 -9.15 -4.71 -9.09
C LYS A 520 -9.67 -5.27 -7.76
N LEU A 521 -10.37 -6.41 -7.82
CA LEU A 521 -10.82 -7.16 -6.65
C LEU A 521 -9.86 -8.34 -6.39
N VAL A 522 -9.28 -8.36 -5.19
CA VAL A 522 -8.23 -9.31 -4.81
C VAL A 522 -8.62 -10.09 -3.56
N ASP A 523 -8.24 -11.37 -3.48
CA ASP A 523 -8.45 -12.23 -2.32
C ASP A 523 -7.43 -12.01 -1.18
N ASP A 524 -7.61 -12.74 -0.07
CA ASP A 524 -6.72 -12.70 1.09
C ASP A 524 -5.31 -13.27 0.81
N ARG A 525 -5.12 -13.90 -0.36
CA ARG A 525 -3.86 -14.47 -0.85
C ARG A 525 -3.19 -13.62 -1.93
N GLY A 526 -3.83 -12.53 -2.38
CA GLY A 526 -3.29 -11.64 -3.40
C GLY A 526 -3.67 -12.00 -4.85
N TYR A 527 -4.50 -13.01 -5.08
CA TYR A 527 -4.99 -13.37 -6.41
C TYR A 527 -6.21 -12.53 -6.80
N THR A 528 -6.32 -12.18 -8.08
CA THR A 528 -7.55 -11.58 -8.63
C THR A 528 -8.69 -12.58 -8.44
N VAL A 529 -9.78 -12.13 -7.82
CA VAL A 529 -10.93 -12.99 -7.54
C VAL A 529 -11.60 -13.41 -8.85
N ASN A 530 -11.89 -14.70 -9.01
CA ASN A 530 -12.70 -15.18 -10.11
C ASN A 530 -14.17 -15.27 -9.69
N LEU A 531 -15.02 -14.52 -10.38
CA LEU A 531 -16.47 -14.54 -10.19
C LEU A 531 -17.19 -15.44 -11.20
N ASN A 532 -16.45 -16.26 -11.97
CA ASN A 532 -16.99 -17.26 -12.89
C ASN A 532 -17.99 -16.67 -13.90
N GLY A 533 -17.65 -15.50 -14.45
CA GLY A 533 -18.48 -14.78 -15.43
C GLY A 533 -19.61 -13.94 -14.81
N ALA A 534 -19.73 -13.88 -13.49
CA ALA A 534 -20.67 -12.99 -12.82
C ALA A 534 -20.10 -11.56 -12.67
N GLU A 535 -21.01 -10.60 -12.62
CA GLU A 535 -20.72 -9.17 -12.51
C GLU A 535 -20.92 -8.69 -11.07
N TRP A 536 -20.21 -7.64 -10.68
CA TRP A 536 -20.26 -7.06 -9.34
C TRP A 536 -20.31 -5.53 -9.43
N CYS A 537 -20.80 -4.89 -8.38
CA CYS A 537 -20.88 -3.44 -8.34
C CYS A 537 -20.55 -2.90 -6.95
N PHE A 538 -20.06 -1.67 -6.92
CA PHE A 538 -19.78 -0.96 -5.68
C PHE A 538 -19.90 0.55 -5.89
N THR A 539 -20.23 1.24 -4.81
CA THR A 539 -20.46 2.68 -4.82
C THR A 539 -19.37 3.36 -4.00
N ILE A 540 -18.78 4.42 -4.55
CA ILE A 540 -17.83 5.30 -3.89
C ILE A 540 -18.52 6.65 -3.62
N ILE A 541 -18.18 7.29 -2.51
CA ILE A 541 -18.43 8.72 -2.29
C ILE A 541 -17.10 9.45 -2.43
N ALA A 542 -17.05 10.43 -3.33
CA ALA A 542 -15.95 11.37 -3.44
C ALA A 542 -16.35 12.73 -2.85
N GLU A 543 -15.44 13.36 -2.12
CA GLU A 543 -15.56 14.74 -1.67
C GLU A 543 -14.65 15.61 -2.54
N CYS A 544 -15.26 16.57 -3.25
CA CYS A 544 -14.58 17.50 -4.14
C CYS A 544 -14.62 18.91 -3.54
N LEU A 545 -13.52 19.65 -3.69
CA LEU A 545 -13.50 21.07 -3.36
C LEU A 545 -14.52 21.81 -4.22
N TYR A 546 -15.35 22.61 -3.58
CA TYR A 546 -16.29 23.49 -4.26
C TYR A 546 -15.56 24.78 -4.66
N GLN A 547 -15.39 24.99 -5.97
CA GLN A 547 -14.93 26.26 -6.54
C GLN A 547 -16.13 26.93 -7.25
N TYR A 548 -16.35 28.22 -6.98
CA TYR A 548 -17.44 29.03 -7.54
C TYR A 548 -17.18 29.42 -8.99
#